data_AF-A0A8J9RD22-F1
#
_entry.id   AF-A0A8J9RD22-F1
#
_cell.length_a   1.000
_cell.length_b   1.000
_cell.length_c   1.000
_cell.angle_alpha   90.00
_cell.angle_beta   90.00
_cell.angle_gamma   90.00
#
_symmetry.space_group_name_H-M   'P 1'
#
loop_
_entity.id
_entity.type
_entity.pdbx_description
1 polymer ?
#
loop_
_entity_poly.entity_id
_entity_poly.type
_entity_poly.pdbx_seq_one_letter_code
_entity_poly.pdbx_strand_id
1 'polypeptide(L)'
;MDIRGHVCVFCKKCDPNADDAVVDYLTGIIQDAETDNVDLEEIEDVVTGFFPNFASLREEEKHEALWSLLQKGQVSQCSAEEESVAETPKVTSMLSAAEAGPRPPVDARAAPPGWTPCCVNMETGGHEVEALANLWPEEVPFCSEYAAHILHAKGLGCVETTANWTLEIGPQNLQRQQQLWMRDAEREAEAREAAKRAEKEARKKTLAKFSLQPETTAAPTKGKGKQGGSVEPWTSTDNASGRNGVRYRDGQLVSTRGEKFIMETISTEWNGGSTGKVYTKGKRGKGVV
;
A
#
# COMPACT_ATOMS: atom_id res chain seq x y z
N MET A 1 -7.40 -24.69 -2.64
CA MET A 1 -8.66 -24.02 -2.23
C MET A 1 -8.31 -22.55 -2.15
N ASP A 2 -8.99 -21.69 -2.91
CA ASP A 2 -8.63 -20.27 -3.00
C ASP A 2 -8.64 -19.58 -1.61
N ILE A 3 -7.83 -18.52 -1.42
CA ILE A 3 -7.76 -17.69 -0.21
C ILE A 3 -9.17 -17.34 0.27
N ARG A 4 -10.01 -16.88 -0.66
CA ARG A 4 -11.40 -16.52 -0.37
C ARG A 4 -12.18 -17.66 0.28
N GLY A 5 -11.92 -18.90 -0.13
CA GLY A 5 -12.53 -20.10 0.47
C GLY A 5 -12.10 -20.31 1.91
N HIS A 6 -10.82 -20.10 2.23
CA HIS A 6 -10.32 -20.20 3.60
C HIS A 6 -10.88 -19.09 4.50
N VAL A 7 -10.94 -17.85 3.99
CA VAL A 7 -11.55 -16.71 4.69
C VAL A 7 -13.04 -16.93 4.93
N CYS A 8 -13.77 -17.46 3.94
CA CYS A 8 -15.19 -17.78 4.08
C CYS A 8 -15.45 -18.81 5.19
N VAL A 9 -14.66 -19.90 5.22
CA VAL A 9 -14.77 -20.93 6.28
C VAL A 9 -14.45 -20.33 7.66
N PHE A 10 -13.42 -19.49 7.75
CA PHE A 10 -13.06 -18.79 8.97
C PHE A 10 -14.19 -17.87 9.47
N CYS A 11 -14.74 -17.04 8.58
CA CYS A 11 -15.84 -16.13 8.91
C CYS A 11 -17.09 -16.90 9.37
N LYS A 12 -17.45 -17.98 8.66
CA LYS A 12 -18.60 -18.83 9.02
C LYS A 12 -18.43 -19.58 10.34
N LYS A 13 -17.19 -19.86 10.75
CA LYS A 13 -16.88 -20.42 12.07
C LYS A 13 -17.12 -19.40 13.19
N CYS A 14 -16.85 -18.11 12.92
CA CYS A 14 -17.04 -17.02 13.89
C CYS A 14 -18.51 -16.57 13.96
N ASP A 15 -19.16 -16.46 12.80
CA ASP A 15 -20.59 -16.15 12.66
C ASP A 15 -21.16 -16.90 11.44
N PRO A 16 -22.12 -17.84 11.65
CA PRO A 16 -22.76 -18.56 10.57
C PRO A 16 -23.44 -17.67 9.52
N ASN A 17 -23.79 -16.43 9.88
CA ASN A 17 -24.45 -15.46 9.02
C ASN A 17 -23.49 -14.38 8.48
N ALA A 18 -22.18 -14.63 8.48
CA ALA A 18 -21.19 -13.71 7.94
C ALA A 18 -21.54 -13.30 6.49
N ASP A 19 -21.58 -12.00 6.22
CA ASP A 19 -21.85 -11.42 4.90
C ASP A 19 -20.65 -11.68 3.96
N ASP A 20 -20.95 -12.02 2.70
CA ASP A 20 -19.94 -12.20 1.65
C ASP A 20 -19.10 -10.93 1.45
N ALA A 21 -19.67 -9.73 1.68
CA ALA A 21 -18.93 -8.47 1.62
C ALA A 21 -17.80 -8.39 2.66
N VAL A 22 -18.02 -8.97 3.86
CA VAL A 22 -16.99 -9.03 4.91
C VAL A 22 -15.90 -10.03 4.53
N VAL A 23 -16.30 -11.17 3.94
CA VAL A 23 -15.35 -12.17 3.43
C VAL A 23 -14.46 -11.58 2.35
N ASP A 24 -15.04 -10.83 1.40
CA ASP A 24 -14.29 -10.20 0.31
C ASP A 24 -13.35 -9.11 0.84
N TYR A 25 -13.80 -8.31 1.81
CA TYR A 25 -12.95 -7.29 2.45
C TYR A 25 -11.75 -7.91 3.20
N LEU A 26 -11.98 -8.94 4.02
CA LEU A 26 -10.90 -9.65 4.72
C LEU A 26 -9.98 -10.38 3.75
N THR A 27 -10.51 -10.90 2.65
CA THR A 27 -9.70 -11.51 1.59
C THR A 27 -8.75 -10.49 0.98
N GLY A 28 -9.22 -9.27 0.69
CA GLY A 28 -8.38 -8.17 0.21
C GLY A 28 -7.27 -7.81 1.19
N ILE A 29 -7.59 -7.66 2.49
CA ILE A 29 -6.58 -7.37 3.53
C ILE A 29 -5.50 -8.46 3.57
N ILE A 30 -5.90 -9.74 3.53
CA ILE A 30 -4.96 -10.87 3.59
C ILE A 30 -4.12 -10.97 2.32
N GLN A 31 -4.67 -10.61 1.16
CA GLN A 31 -3.94 -10.60 -0.11
C GLN A 31 -2.95 -9.43 -0.20
N ASP A 32 -3.33 -8.27 0.33
CA ASP A 32 -2.50 -7.05 0.34
C ASP A 32 -1.42 -7.09 1.42
N ALA A 33 -1.57 -7.96 2.42
CA ALA A 33 -0.59 -8.13 3.49
C ALA A 33 0.67 -8.83 2.95
N GLU A 34 1.70 -8.03 2.65
CA GLU A 34 3.04 -8.53 2.32
C GLU A 34 3.53 -9.50 3.40
N THR A 35 4.11 -10.63 2.97
CA THR A 35 4.46 -11.78 3.83
C THR A 35 5.33 -11.43 5.03
N ASP A 36 6.11 -10.36 4.93
CA ASP A 36 7.14 -10.02 5.90
C ASP A 36 6.69 -8.92 6.87
N ASN A 37 5.50 -8.34 6.69
CA ASN A 37 5.07 -7.18 7.47
C ASN A 37 3.55 -7.11 7.67
N VAL A 38 2.93 -8.26 7.97
CA VAL A 38 1.52 -8.32 8.33
C VAL A 38 1.29 -7.73 9.72
N ASP A 39 0.55 -6.64 9.80
CA ASP A 39 0.13 -6.03 11.07
C ASP A 39 -1.04 -6.84 11.65
N LEU A 40 -0.71 -7.91 12.40
CA LEU A 40 -1.70 -8.83 12.99
C LEU A 40 -2.69 -8.10 13.91
N GLU A 41 -2.27 -7.03 14.58
CA GLU A 41 -3.14 -6.23 15.44
C GLU A 41 -4.22 -5.52 14.61
N GLU A 42 -3.88 -4.99 13.43
CA GLU A 42 -4.86 -4.36 12.53
C GLU A 42 -5.88 -5.37 12.01
N ILE A 43 -5.43 -6.58 11.65
CA ILE A 43 -6.34 -7.67 11.24
C ILE A 43 -7.22 -8.10 12.42
N GLU A 44 -6.65 -8.25 13.61
CA GLU A 44 -7.41 -8.58 14.82
C GLU A 44 -8.50 -7.54 15.12
N ASP A 45 -8.17 -6.25 15.05
CA ASP A 45 -9.11 -5.15 15.28
C ASP A 45 -10.27 -5.18 14.27
N VAL A 46 -9.95 -5.42 12.99
CA VAL A 46 -10.95 -5.53 11.93
C VAL A 46 -11.87 -6.73 12.16
N VAL A 47 -11.31 -7.91 12.40
CA VAL A 47 -12.08 -9.15 12.63
C VAL A 47 -12.93 -9.04 13.89
N THR A 48 -12.39 -8.46 14.96
CA THR A 48 -13.10 -8.20 16.23
C THR A 48 -14.26 -7.22 16.02
N GLY A 49 -14.11 -6.23 15.13
CA GLY A 49 -15.17 -5.30 14.77
C GLY A 49 -16.35 -5.94 14.04
N PHE A 50 -16.11 -6.97 13.23
CA PHE A 50 -17.15 -7.70 12.50
C PHE A 50 -17.75 -8.87 13.29
N PHE A 51 -16.95 -9.54 14.13
CA PHE A 51 -17.35 -10.79 14.80
C PHE A 51 -17.21 -10.69 16.33
N PRO A 52 -18.29 -10.37 17.06
CA PRO A 52 -18.27 -10.29 18.52
C PRO A 52 -17.87 -11.61 19.20
N ASN A 53 -18.21 -12.75 18.59
CA ASN A 53 -17.80 -14.06 19.09
C ASN A 53 -16.28 -14.24 19.05
N PHE A 54 -15.62 -13.71 18.02
CA PHE A 54 -14.16 -13.72 17.92
C PHE A 54 -13.53 -12.86 19.02
N ALA A 55 -14.15 -11.73 19.36
CA ALA A 55 -13.71 -10.85 20.45
C ALA A 55 -13.60 -11.57 21.81
N SER A 56 -14.45 -12.58 22.04
CA SER A 56 -14.53 -13.34 23.28
C SER A 56 -13.49 -14.47 23.43
N LEU A 57 -12.76 -14.79 22.35
CA LEU A 57 -11.68 -15.77 22.38
C LEU A 57 -10.50 -15.26 23.21
N ARG A 58 -9.67 -16.17 23.71
CA ARG A 58 -8.40 -15.79 24.34
C ARG A 58 -7.45 -15.23 23.29
N GLU A 59 -6.56 -14.33 23.70
CA GLU A 59 -5.59 -13.69 22.81
C GLU A 59 -4.75 -14.71 22.03
N GLU A 60 -4.28 -15.77 22.71
CA GLU A 60 -3.55 -16.88 22.09
C GLU A 60 -4.36 -17.59 20.99
N GLU A 61 -5.65 -17.83 21.23
CA GLU A 61 -6.55 -18.50 20.27
C GLU A 61 -6.86 -17.60 19.07
N LYS A 62 -6.95 -16.28 19.29
CA LYS A 62 -7.13 -15.29 18.22
C LYS A 62 -5.90 -15.27 17.31
N HIS A 63 -4.72 -15.15 17.90
CA HIS A 63 -3.45 -15.10 17.16
C HIS A 63 -3.22 -16.39 16.38
N GLU A 64 -3.46 -17.56 16.99
CA GLU A 64 -3.33 -18.84 16.30
C GLU A 64 -4.31 -18.95 15.11
N ALA A 65 -5.56 -18.51 15.29
CA ALA A 65 -6.56 -18.57 14.24
C ALA A 65 -6.23 -17.63 13.06
N LEU A 66 -5.75 -16.42 13.34
CA LEU A 66 -5.30 -15.46 12.32
C LEU A 66 -4.03 -15.94 11.61
N TRP A 67 -3.06 -16.47 12.36
CA TRP A 67 -1.84 -17.03 11.79
C TRP A 67 -2.12 -18.22 10.87
N SER A 68 -3.01 -19.12 11.29
CA SER A 68 -3.45 -20.26 10.47
C SER A 68 -4.13 -19.79 9.18
N LEU A 69 -4.87 -18.68 9.23
CA LEU A 69 -5.53 -18.10 8.06
C LEU A 69 -4.52 -17.51 7.08
N LEU A 70 -3.54 -16.74 7.58
CA LEU A 70 -2.45 -16.17 6.78
C LEU A 70 -1.61 -17.25 6.11
N GLN A 71 -1.21 -18.28 6.86
CA GLN A 71 -0.41 -19.39 6.32
C GLN A 71 -1.14 -20.14 5.20
N LYS A 72 -2.46 -20.35 5.35
CA LYS A 72 -3.28 -20.94 4.28
C LYS A 72 -3.40 -20.02 3.06
N GLY A 73 -3.39 -18.71 3.28
CA GLY A 73 -3.43 -17.76 2.19
C GLY A 73 -2.15 -17.76 1.35
N GLN A 74 -0.99 -17.80 2.01
CA GLN A 74 0.32 -17.85 1.36
C GLN A 74 0.48 -19.09 0.46
N VAL A 75 0.04 -20.26 0.92
CA VAL A 75 0.10 -21.51 0.13
C VAL A 75 -0.72 -21.40 -1.16
N SER A 76 -1.83 -20.65 -1.15
CA SER A 76 -2.67 -20.45 -2.32
C SER A 76 -2.07 -19.49 -3.34
N GLN A 77 -1.39 -18.41 -2.90
CA GLN A 77 -0.71 -17.47 -3.81
C GLN A 77 0.46 -18.13 -4.53
N CYS A 78 1.29 -18.91 -3.83
CA CYS A 78 2.46 -19.56 -4.41
C CYS A 78 2.09 -20.61 -5.48
N SER A 79 0.89 -21.20 -5.40
CA SER A 79 0.42 -22.20 -6.37
C SER A 79 -0.17 -21.58 -7.65
N ALA A 80 -0.59 -20.31 -7.62
CA ALA A 80 -1.27 -19.67 -8.74
C ALA A 80 -0.28 -19.07 -9.77
N GLU A 81 0.93 -18.71 -9.32
CA GLU A 81 1.95 -18.11 -10.20
C GLU A 81 2.65 -19.14 -11.10
N GLU A 82 2.63 -20.43 -10.76
CA GLU A 82 3.21 -21.49 -11.61
C GLU A 82 2.37 -21.82 -12.86
N GLU A 83 1.08 -21.45 -12.93
CA GLU A 83 0.19 -21.86 -14.02
C GLU A 83 -0.09 -20.76 -15.07
N SER A 84 0.38 -19.52 -14.86
CA SER A 84 0.05 -18.37 -15.74
C SER A 84 1.10 -18.00 -16.80
N VAL A 85 2.15 -18.80 -17.04
CA VAL A 85 3.26 -18.45 -17.98
C VAL A 85 3.01 -18.91 -19.43
N ALA A 86 1.77 -19.18 -19.85
CA ALA A 86 1.46 -19.67 -21.20
C ALA A 86 0.69 -18.70 -22.12
N GLU A 87 0.64 -17.39 -21.83
CA GLU A 87 0.06 -16.42 -22.78
C GLU A 87 1.06 -15.30 -23.15
N THR A 88 1.53 -15.36 -24.39
CA THR A 88 2.42 -14.38 -25.01
C THR A 88 1.75 -13.00 -25.16
N PRO A 89 2.30 -11.91 -24.62
CA PRO A 89 1.78 -10.57 -24.88
C PRO A 89 2.28 -10.03 -26.23
N LYS A 90 1.34 -9.71 -27.12
CA LYS A 90 1.57 -8.93 -28.35
C LYS A 90 1.90 -7.48 -27.97
N VAL A 91 3.18 -7.13 -27.99
CA VAL A 91 3.64 -5.75 -27.80
C VAL A 91 3.26 -4.90 -29.01
N THR A 92 2.35 -3.95 -28.81
CA THR A 92 2.10 -2.84 -29.76
C THR A 92 2.82 -1.61 -29.22
N SER A 93 3.93 -1.27 -29.86
CA SER A 93 4.75 -0.09 -29.58
C SER A 93 4.06 1.18 -30.06
N MET A 94 3.85 2.15 -29.16
CA MET A 94 3.68 3.55 -29.53
C MET A 94 4.63 4.42 -28.71
N LEU A 95 5.49 5.09 -29.46
CA LEU A 95 6.47 6.09 -29.03
C LEU A 95 5.77 7.31 -28.42
N SER A 96 6.30 7.81 -27.30
CA SER A 96 6.13 9.21 -26.92
C SER A 96 7.44 9.77 -26.39
N ALA A 97 7.89 10.83 -27.06
CA ALA A 97 9.11 11.57 -26.78
C ALA A 97 8.91 12.56 -25.64
N ALA A 98 9.89 12.65 -24.73
CA ALA A 98 10.06 13.80 -23.85
C ALA A 98 11.54 14.10 -23.65
N GLU A 99 11.86 15.38 -23.87
CA GLU A 99 13.14 16.06 -23.83
C GLU A 99 14.05 15.71 -22.64
N ALA A 100 15.30 15.35 -22.95
CA ALA A 100 16.43 15.42 -22.03
C ALA A 100 17.48 16.38 -22.60
N GLY A 101 17.94 17.32 -21.77
CA GLY A 101 18.94 18.32 -22.12
C GLY A 101 20.33 17.75 -22.48
N PRO A 102 21.24 18.60 -22.96
CA PRO A 102 22.48 18.18 -23.61
C PRO A 102 23.47 17.59 -22.59
N ARG A 103 23.66 16.26 -22.66
CA ARG A 103 24.82 15.58 -22.07
C ARG A 103 26.00 15.65 -23.06
N PRO A 104 27.24 15.85 -22.59
CA PRO A 104 28.42 15.85 -23.44
C PRO A 104 28.64 14.48 -24.10
N PRO A 105 29.29 14.43 -25.27
CA PRO A 105 29.54 13.19 -25.99
C PRO A 105 30.53 12.34 -25.19
N VAL A 106 30.03 11.22 -24.66
CA VAL A 106 30.87 10.14 -24.18
C VAL A 106 31.22 9.32 -25.42
N ASP A 107 32.51 9.24 -25.73
CA ASP A 107 33.04 8.45 -26.84
C ASP A 107 32.53 7.01 -26.76
N ALA A 108 31.63 6.67 -27.67
CA ALA A 108 31.15 5.32 -27.91
C ALA A 108 32.29 4.50 -28.51
N ARG A 109 33.14 3.93 -27.63
CA ARG A 109 34.01 2.82 -27.99
C ARG A 109 33.10 1.69 -28.48
N ALA A 110 33.20 1.39 -29.78
CA ALA A 110 32.50 0.30 -30.43
C ALA A 110 32.71 -0.99 -29.62
N ALA A 111 31.61 -1.56 -29.13
CA ALA A 111 31.63 -2.89 -28.56
C ALA A 111 32.15 -3.89 -29.61
N PRO A 112 33.02 -4.85 -29.22
CA PRO A 112 33.52 -5.84 -30.14
C PRO A 112 32.34 -6.65 -30.74
N PRO A 113 32.37 -6.95 -32.04
CA PRO A 113 31.34 -7.78 -32.68
C PRO A 113 31.40 -9.20 -32.09
N GLY A 114 30.36 -9.57 -31.34
CA GLY A 114 30.25 -10.88 -30.68
C GLY A 114 29.54 -10.88 -29.32
N TRP A 115 29.24 -9.71 -28.74
CA TRP A 115 28.46 -9.61 -27.51
C TRP A 115 26.96 -9.62 -27.82
N THR A 116 26.34 -10.80 -27.79
CA THR A 116 24.89 -10.91 -27.63
C THR A 116 24.55 -10.53 -26.19
N PRO A 117 23.70 -9.50 -25.95
CA PRO A 117 23.16 -9.25 -24.62
C PRO A 117 22.33 -10.47 -24.23
N CYS A 118 22.81 -11.25 -23.27
CA CYS A 118 21.99 -12.29 -22.66
C CYS A 118 20.81 -11.58 -21.98
N CYS A 119 19.61 -11.76 -22.55
CA CYS A 119 18.37 -11.28 -21.96
C CYS A 119 18.21 -11.92 -20.59
N VAL A 120 18.30 -11.11 -19.54
CA VAL A 120 18.21 -11.56 -18.14
C VAL A 120 16.74 -11.81 -17.83
N ASN A 121 16.34 -13.09 -17.78
CA ASN A 121 15.14 -13.48 -17.08
C ASN A 121 15.43 -13.32 -15.57
N MET A 122 14.69 -12.46 -14.87
CA MET A 122 14.96 -12.16 -13.45
C MET A 122 14.61 -13.30 -12.47
N GLU A 123 14.08 -14.41 -12.96
CA GLU A 123 13.61 -15.54 -12.14
C GLU A 123 14.67 -16.62 -11.87
N THR A 124 15.87 -16.53 -12.47
CA THR A 124 16.93 -17.57 -12.33
C THR A 124 17.95 -17.31 -11.21
N GLY A 125 17.74 -16.30 -10.36
CA GLY A 125 18.79 -15.80 -9.45
C GLY A 125 19.34 -16.81 -8.45
N GLY A 126 18.59 -17.85 -8.07
CA GLY A 126 19.02 -18.83 -7.06
C GLY A 126 20.26 -19.64 -7.47
N HIS A 127 20.28 -20.17 -8.70
CA HIS A 127 21.37 -21.03 -9.19
C HIS A 127 22.67 -20.26 -9.42
N GLU A 128 22.57 -19.00 -9.83
CA GLU A 128 23.72 -18.13 -10.10
C GLU A 128 24.44 -17.74 -8.80
N VAL A 129 23.68 -17.50 -7.73
CA VAL A 129 24.22 -17.20 -6.40
C VAL A 129 24.89 -18.45 -5.79
N GLU A 130 24.34 -19.64 -6.01
CA GLU A 130 24.96 -20.90 -5.58
C GLU A 130 26.28 -21.17 -6.33
N ALA A 131 26.32 -20.90 -7.63
CA ALA A 131 27.56 -20.98 -8.41
C ALA A 131 28.64 -20.00 -7.88
N LEU A 132 28.23 -18.77 -7.53
CA LEU A 132 29.13 -17.80 -6.89
C LEU A 132 29.61 -18.23 -5.51
N ALA A 133 28.78 -18.94 -4.74
CA ALA A 133 29.16 -19.44 -3.42
C ALA A 133 30.38 -20.37 -3.49
N ASN A 134 30.45 -21.22 -4.53
CA ASN A 134 31.58 -22.12 -4.76
C ASN A 134 32.88 -21.40 -5.19
N LEU A 135 32.76 -20.17 -5.71
CA LEU A 135 33.89 -19.35 -6.16
C LEU A 135 34.26 -18.27 -5.13
N TRP A 136 33.57 -18.23 -3.98
CA TRP A 136 33.76 -17.20 -2.98
C TRP A 136 35.06 -17.43 -2.19
N PRO A 137 35.85 -16.38 -1.88
CA PRO A 137 37.05 -16.52 -1.07
C PRO A 137 36.76 -17.08 0.32
N GLU A 138 37.50 -18.11 0.75
CA GLU A 138 37.29 -18.77 2.04
C GLU A 138 37.51 -17.83 3.24
N GLU A 139 38.31 -16.77 3.07
CA GLU A 139 38.60 -15.80 4.13
C GLU A 139 37.45 -14.83 4.40
N VAL A 140 36.48 -14.74 3.48
CA VAL A 140 35.37 -13.78 3.56
C VAL A 140 34.07 -14.54 3.82
N PRO A 141 33.33 -14.23 4.91
CA PRO A 141 32.04 -14.86 5.18
C PRO A 141 31.07 -14.67 4.00
N PHE A 142 30.62 -15.78 3.42
CA PHE A 142 29.64 -15.75 2.35
C PHE A 142 28.29 -15.20 2.84
N CYS A 143 27.74 -14.26 2.09
CA CYS A 143 26.41 -13.69 2.35
C CYS A 143 25.63 -13.72 1.04
N SER A 144 24.57 -14.53 1.01
CA SER A 144 23.76 -14.76 -0.20
C SER A 144 23.15 -13.46 -0.75
N GLU A 145 22.65 -12.59 0.12
CA GLU A 145 22.03 -11.33 -0.29
C GLU A 145 23.05 -10.36 -0.89
N TYR A 146 24.24 -10.27 -0.29
CA TYR A 146 25.32 -9.46 -0.83
C TYR A 146 25.83 -10.01 -2.17
N ALA A 147 25.95 -11.34 -2.28
CA ALA A 147 26.31 -12.02 -3.52
C ALA A 147 25.31 -11.72 -4.65
N ALA A 148 24.01 -11.79 -4.37
CA ALA A 148 22.95 -11.42 -5.31
C ALA A 148 23.04 -9.93 -5.71
N HIS A 149 23.28 -9.04 -4.74
CA HIS A 149 23.45 -7.61 -4.99
C HIS A 149 24.64 -7.33 -5.93
N ILE A 150 25.81 -7.95 -5.71
CA ILE A 150 26.97 -7.72 -6.60
C ILE A 150 26.78 -8.39 -7.96
N LEU A 151 26.10 -9.54 -8.04
CA LEU A 151 25.76 -10.20 -9.29
C LEU A 151 24.94 -9.26 -10.18
N HIS A 152 23.95 -8.57 -9.60
CA HIS A 152 23.15 -7.58 -10.33
C HIS A 152 23.94 -6.27 -10.59
N ALA A 153 24.60 -5.71 -9.58
CA ALA A 153 25.21 -4.38 -9.66
C ALA A 153 26.55 -4.32 -10.39
N LYS A 154 27.31 -5.42 -10.41
CA LYS A 154 28.67 -5.50 -10.99
C LYS A 154 28.73 -6.53 -12.10
N GLY A 155 28.06 -7.66 -11.93
CA GLY A 155 28.02 -8.76 -12.89
C GLY A 155 27.04 -8.60 -14.03
N LEU A 156 26.07 -7.69 -13.92
CA LEU A 156 24.93 -7.60 -14.85
C LEU A 156 24.18 -8.94 -15.00
N GLY A 157 24.14 -9.74 -13.93
CA GLY A 157 23.57 -11.10 -13.94
C GLY A 157 24.53 -12.20 -14.40
N CYS A 158 25.78 -11.89 -14.75
CA CYS A 158 26.77 -12.89 -15.16
C CYS A 158 27.66 -13.33 -14.00
N VAL A 159 27.64 -14.63 -13.68
CA VAL A 159 28.49 -15.25 -12.64
C VAL A 159 29.96 -15.05 -12.93
N GLU A 160 30.40 -15.27 -14.17
CA GLU A 160 31.81 -15.18 -14.57
C GLU A 160 32.36 -13.76 -14.40
N THR A 161 31.59 -12.76 -14.82
CA THR A 161 31.96 -11.35 -14.68
C THR A 161 32.03 -10.94 -13.21
N THR A 162 31.09 -11.42 -12.39
CA THR A 162 31.07 -11.19 -10.95
C THR A 162 32.26 -11.85 -10.26
N ALA A 163 32.55 -13.11 -10.60
CA ALA A 163 33.68 -13.86 -10.05
C ALA A 163 35.01 -13.17 -10.39
N ASN A 164 35.20 -12.73 -11.63
CA ASN A 164 36.39 -11.97 -12.01
C ASN A 164 36.51 -10.66 -11.22
N TRP A 165 35.41 -9.91 -11.07
CA TRP A 165 35.40 -8.69 -10.26
C TRP A 165 35.73 -8.96 -8.77
N THR A 166 35.23 -10.05 -8.18
CA THR A 166 35.56 -10.42 -6.80
C THR A 166 37.05 -10.76 -6.62
N LEU A 167 37.66 -11.42 -7.62
CA LEU A 167 39.09 -11.73 -7.63
C LEU A 167 39.94 -10.47 -7.78
N GLU A 168 39.54 -9.52 -8.64
CA GLU A 168 40.26 -8.26 -8.86
C GLU A 168 40.30 -7.38 -7.60
N ILE A 169 39.21 -7.35 -6.82
CA ILE A 169 39.11 -6.55 -5.60
C ILE A 169 39.94 -7.12 -4.44
N GLY A 170 40.02 -8.45 -4.35
CA GLY A 170 40.68 -9.19 -3.28
C GLY A 170 39.87 -9.26 -1.97
N PRO A 171 40.22 -10.17 -1.06
CA PRO A 171 39.38 -10.55 0.08
C PRO A 171 39.16 -9.41 1.09
N GLN A 172 40.20 -8.62 1.38
CA GLN A 172 40.11 -7.53 2.37
C GLN A 172 39.15 -6.42 1.92
N ASN A 173 39.22 -6.03 0.65
CA ASN A 173 38.32 -5.01 0.10
C ASN A 173 36.91 -5.56 -0.08
N LEU A 174 36.76 -6.84 -0.46
CA LEU A 174 35.47 -7.51 -0.57
C LEU A 174 34.75 -7.52 0.78
N GLN A 175 35.43 -7.94 1.85
CA GLN A 175 34.90 -7.91 3.21
C GLN A 175 34.51 -6.50 3.66
N ARG A 176 35.34 -5.49 3.35
CA ARG A 176 35.03 -4.09 3.66
C ARG A 176 33.79 -3.60 2.92
N GLN A 177 33.64 -3.94 1.64
CA GLN A 177 32.46 -3.55 0.87
C GLN A 177 31.19 -4.25 1.38
N GLN A 178 31.28 -5.52 1.76
CA GLN A 178 30.18 -6.26 2.37
C GLN A 178 29.73 -5.61 3.69
N GLN A 179 30.67 -5.22 4.57
CA GLN A 179 30.35 -4.52 5.81
C GLN A 179 29.69 -3.16 5.58
N LEU A 180 30.16 -2.40 4.59
CA LEU A 180 29.55 -1.13 4.24
C LEU A 180 28.13 -1.30 3.70
N TRP A 181 27.92 -2.29 2.83
CA TRP A 181 26.61 -2.62 2.28
C TRP A 181 25.64 -3.05 3.39
N MET A 182 26.03 -3.94 4.29
CA MET A 182 25.18 -4.34 5.42
C MET A 182 24.77 -3.16 6.31
N ARG A 183 25.71 -2.25 6.62
CA ARG A 183 25.43 -1.04 7.41
C ARG A 183 24.49 -0.07 6.71
N ASP A 184 24.59 0.03 5.38
CA ASP A 184 23.71 0.89 4.60
C ASP A 184 22.32 0.25 4.43
N ALA A 185 22.22 -1.08 4.30
CA ALA A 185 20.97 -1.83 4.31
C ALA A 185 20.23 -1.70 5.65
N GLU A 186 20.94 -1.79 6.78
CA GLU A 186 20.39 -1.56 8.12
C GLU A 186 19.85 -0.13 8.25
N ARG A 187 20.61 0.88 7.81
CA ARG A 187 20.16 2.29 7.83
C ARG A 187 18.92 2.50 6.98
N GLU A 188 18.82 1.84 5.83
CA GLU A 188 17.64 1.92 4.97
C GLU A 188 16.42 1.26 5.62
N ALA A 189 16.59 0.11 6.28
CA ALA A 189 15.53 -0.57 7.03
C ALA A 189 15.01 0.32 8.17
N GLU A 190 15.91 0.89 8.98
CA GLU A 190 15.55 1.84 10.04
C GLU A 190 14.81 3.07 9.50
N ALA A 191 15.28 3.63 8.37
CA ALA A 191 14.63 4.77 7.73
C ALA A 191 13.23 4.42 7.22
N ARG A 192 13.04 3.22 6.67
CA ARG A 192 11.75 2.72 6.20
C ARG A 192 10.77 2.53 7.37
N GLU A 193 11.23 1.97 8.49
CA GLU A 193 10.41 1.89 9.70
C GLU A 193 10.05 3.27 10.27
N ALA A 194 11.01 4.19 10.32
CA ALA A 194 10.78 5.55 10.78
C ALA A 194 9.76 6.28 9.88
N ALA A 195 9.83 6.09 8.56
CA ALA A 195 8.85 6.61 7.62
C ALA A 195 7.45 6.02 7.86
N LYS A 196 7.34 4.70 8.07
CA LYS A 196 6.07 4.03 8.43
C LYS A 196 5.49 4.59 9.73
N ARG A 197 6.32 4.80 10.78
CA ARG A 197 5.87 5.42 12.04
C ARG A 197 5.38 6.85 11.82
N ALA A 198 6.11 7.66 11.07
CA ALA A 198 5.74 9.03 10.74
C ALA A 198 4.42 9.09 9.95
N GLU A 199 4.20 8.16 9.02
CA GLU A 199 2.95 8.03 8.28
C GLU A 199 1.79 7.66 9.19
N LYS A 200 1.95 6.64 10.06
CA LYS A 200 0.94 6.26 11.06
C LYS A 200 0.58 7.45 11.95
N GLU A 201 1.56 8.25 12.39
CA GLU A 201 1.30 9.47 13.15
C GLU A 201 0.60 10.56 12.34
N ALA A 202 0.97 10.77 11.07
CA ALA A 202 0.34 11.73 10.19
C ALA A 202 -1.13 11.36 9.92
N ARG A 203 -1.41 10.07 9.73
CA ARG A 203 -2.77 9.53 9.61
C ARG A 203 -3.57 9.77 10.89
N LYS A 204 -3.00 9.47 12.07
CA LYS A 204 -3.64 9.75 13.37
C LYS A 204 -3.94 11.25 13.55
N LYS A 205 -3.00 12.14 13.21
CA LYS A 205 -3.19 13.61 13.27
C LYS A 205 -4.29 14.08 12.32
N THR A 206 -4.38 13.49 11.14
CA THR A 206 -5.43 13.81 10.16
C THR A 206 -6.78 13.35 10.67
N LEU A 207 -6.90 12.10 11.12
CA LEU A 207 -8.13 11.59 11.73
C LEU A 207 -8.55 12.44 12.93
N ALA A 208 -7.64 12.81 13.83
CA ALA A 208 -7.97 13.66 14.97
C ALA A 208 -8.52 15.04 14.57
N LYS A 209 -8.08 15.61 13.45
CA LYS A 209 -8.61 16.87 12.91
C LYS A 209 -10.02 16.72 12.31
N PHE A 210 -10.32 15.55 11.75
CA PHE A 210 -11.58 15.27 11.06
C PHE A 210 -12.58 14.43 11.86
N SER A 211 -12.17 13.93 13.04
CA SER A 211 -13.07 13.35 14.04
C SER A 211 -14.04 14.45 14.42
N LEU A 212 -15.18 14.46 13.71
CA LEU A 212 -16.32 15.34 13.88
C LEU A 212 -16.57 15.44 15.38
N GLN A 213 -16.14 16.56 15.96
CA GLN A 213 -16.73 17.02 17.20
C GLN A 213 -18.23 17.00 16.92
N PRO A 214 -19.04 16.22 17.65
CA PRO A 214 -20.48 16.28 17.47
C PRO A 214 -20.81 17.76 17.57
N GLU A 215 -21.31 18.34 16.48
CA GLU A 215 -21.83 19.70 16.51
C GLU A 215 -22.78 19.69 17.68
N THR A 216 -22.39 20.39 18.75
CA THR A 216 -23.20 20.51 19.94
C THR A 216 -24.39 21.31 19.47
N THR A 217 -25.41 20.59 19.03
CA THR A 217 -26.62 21.13 18.45
C THR A 217 -27.15 22.13 19.46
N ALA A 218 -27.03 23.41 19.11
CA ALA A 218 -27.57 24.57 19.78
C ALA A 218 -27.44 24.58 21.32
N ALA A 219 -26.60 25.47 21.82
CA ALA A 219 -26.80 26.04 23.15
C ALA A 219 -28.30 26.34 23.32
N PRO A 220 -28.97 25.87 24.40
CA PRO A 220 -30.39 26.09 24.60
C PRO A 220 -30.61 27.60 24.63
N THR A 221 -31.11 28.16 23.53
CA THR A 221 -31.55 29.53 23.48
C THR A 221 -32.58 29.67 24.59
N LYS A 222 -32.28 30.56 25.53
CA LYS A 222 -33.05 30.87 26.73
C LYS A 222 -34.38 31.51 26.32
N GLY A 223 -35.24 30.72 25.69
CA GLY A 223 -36.58 31.06 25.24
C GLY A 223 -37.48 31.14 26.46
N LYS A 224 -37.80 32.37 26.85
CA LYS A 224 -38.76 32.71 27.88
C LYS A 224 -40.10 32.04 27.56
N GLY A 225 -40.66 31.37 28.56
CA GLY A 225 -41.71 30.38 28.40
C GLY A 225 -42.97 30.83 27.68
N LYS A 226 -43.60 29.85 27.05
CA LYS A 226 -45.05 29.82 26.87
C LYS A 226 -45.51 28.40 27.20
N GLN A 227 -46.09 28.26 28.39
CA GLN A 227 -46.81 27.06 28.79
C GLN A 227 -47.93 26.81 27.77
N GLY A 228 -47.95 25.62 27.20
CA GLY A 228 -49.03 25.23 26.29
C GLY A 228 -48.88 23.79 25.84
N GLY A 229 -49.73 22.92 26.38
CA GLY A 229 -50.02 21.60 25.82
C GLY A 229 -49.21 20.47 26.43
N SER A 230 -49.74 19.89 27.51
CA SER A 230 -49.51 18.48 27.82
C SER A 230 -50.00 17.66 26.62
N VAL A 231 -49.05 17.11 25.87
CA VAL A 231 -49.31 16.04 24.91
C VAL A 231 -48.91 14.76 25.63
N GLU A 232 -49.86 13.87 25.79
CA GLU A 232 -49.67 12.59 26.47
C GLU A 232 -48.54 11.78 25.81
N PRO A 233 -47.74 11.05 26.62
CA PRO A 233 -46.72 10.16 26.11
C PRO A 233 -47.38 9.00 25.36
N TRP A 234 -47.16 8.93 24.05
CA TRP A 234 -47.48 7.75 23.27
C TRP A 234 -46.54 6.63 23.71
N THR A 235 -47.02 5.77 24.61
CA THR A 235 -46.36 4.53 24.98
C THR A 235 -46.49 3.55 23.83
N SER A 236 -45.62 3.68 22.83
CA SER A 236 -45.30 2.57 21.93
C SER A 236 -44.31 1.67 22.66
N THR A 237 -44.86 0.73 23.40
CA THR A 237 -44.18 -0.48 23.83
C THR A 237 -44.00 -1.34 22.59
N ASP A 238 -42.89 -1.18 21.87
CA ASP A 238 -42.34 -2.26 21.06
C ASP A 238 -40.83 -2.06 20.88
N ASN A 239 -40.12 -3.12 21.23
CA ASN A 239 -38.67 -3.25 21.25
C ASN A 239 -38.08 -3.07 19.85
N ALA A 240 -37.30 -2.00 19.65
CA ALA A 240 -36.21 -1.99 18.70
C ALA A 240 -35.16 -0.97 19.14
N SER A 241 -34.00 -1.46 19.58
CA SER A 241 -32.82 -0.66 19.90
C SER A 241 -32.39 0.15 18.68
N GLY A 242 -32.86 1.39 18.63
CA GLY A 242 -32.58 2.34 17.55
C GLY A 242 -31.12 2.77 17.53
N ARG A 243 -30.33 2.14 16.65
CA ARG A 243 -29.29 2.89 15.93
C ARG A 243 -30.02 3.99 15.15
N ASN A 244 -29.69 5.25 15.41
CA ASN A 244 -30.09 6.39 14.57
C ASN A 244 -29.43 6.22 13.20
N GLY A 245 -29.98 5.32 12.38
CA GLY A 245 -29.54 5.05 11.03
C GLY A 245 -29.91 6.23 10.15
N VAL A 246 -28.92 7.03 9.83
CA VAL A 246 -28.98 8.02 8.76
C VAL A 246 -29.35 7.28 7.47
N ARG A 247 -30.50 7.59 6.88
CA ARG A 247 -30.93 6.98 5.61
C ARG A 247 -30.45 7.86 4.46
N TYR A 248 -29.68 7.27 3.56
CA TYR A 248 -29.27 7.90 2.32
C TYR A 248 -30.24 7.51 1.21
N ARG A 249 -30.66 8.49 0.41
CA ARG A 249 -31.37 8.24 -0.85
C ARG A 249 -30.54 8.89 -1.95
N ASP A 250 -30.13 8.09 -2.94
CA ASP A 250 -29.29 8.52 -4.06
C ASP A 250 -27.96 9.19 -3.64
N GLY A 251 -27.34 8.67 -2.58
CA GLY A 251 -26.07 9.20 -2.04
C GLY A 251 -26.19 10.50 -1.24
N GLN A 252 -27.39 11.06 -1.08
CA GLN A 252 -27.64 12.25 -0.27
C GLN A 252 -28.34 11.91 1.05
N LEU A 253 -27.93 12.62 2.11
CA LEU A 253 -28.34 12.40 3.50
C LEU A 253 -29.75 12.97 3.73
N VAL A 254 -30.76 12.10 3.88
CA VAL A 254 -32.14 12.52 4.10
C VAL A 254 -32.54 12.19 5.53
N SER A 255 -32.49 13.17 6.43
CA SER A 255 -32.94 12.99 7.81
C SER A 255 -34.48 12.94 7.88
N THR A 256 -35.02 12.15 8.80
CA THR A 256 -36.46 11.86 8.96
C THR A 256 -37.25 12.91 9.74
N ARG A 257 -36.61 13.97 10.25
CA ARG A 257 -37.33 15.10 10.85
C ARG A 257 -37.62 16.14 9.77
N GLY A 258 -38.90 16.33 9.47
CA GLY A 258 -39.44 17.18 8.39
C GLY A 258 -39.13 18.68 8.46
N GLU A 259 -37.87 19.05 8.58
CA GLU A 259 -37.37 20.39 8.36
C GLU A 259 -37.00 20.52 6.87
N LYS A 260 -37.67 21.46 6.19
CA LYS A 260 -37.38 21.80 4.80
C LYS A 260 -36.04 22.53 4.75
N PHE A 261 -34.98 21.87 4.29
CA PHE A 261 -33.74 22.57 3.95
C PHE A 261 -33.89 23.28 2.61
N ILE A 262 -33.57 24.58 2.60
CA ILE A 262 -33.24 25.32 1.38
C ILE A 262 -31.88 24.75 0.97
N MET A 263 -31.84 24.00 -0.13
CA MET A 263 -30.58 23.66 -0.76
C MET A 263 -29.98 24.96 -1.30
N GLU A 264 -29.10 25.59 -0.52
CA GLU A 264 -28.10 26.46 -1.11
C GLU A 264 -27.24 25.53 -1.98
N THR A 265 -27.52 25.53 -3.28
CA THR A 265 -26.60 25.07 -4.30
C THR A 265 -25.33 25.88 -4.16
N ILE A 266 -24.44 25.45 -3.28
CA ILE A 266 -23.02 25.79 -3.34
C ILE A 266 -22.50 25.03 -4.56
N SER A 267 -22.88 25.49 -5.75
CA SER A 267 -22.09 25.19 -6.93
C SER A 267 -20.72 25.75 -6.62
N THR A 268 -19.75 24.87 -6.43
CA THR A 268 -18.34 25.21 -6.50
C THR A 268 -18.08 25.77 -7.89
N GLU A 269 -18.37 27.06 -8.08
CA GLU A 269 -17.72 27.86 -9.10
C GLU A 269 -16.24 27.76 -8.78
N TRP A 270 -15.58 26.90 -9.53
CA TRP A 270 -14.15 26.83 -9.60
C TRP A 270 -13.69 28.19 -10.13
N ASN A 271 -13.46 29.12 -9.21
CA ASN A 271 -12.86 30.40 -9.52
C ASN A 271 -11.44 30.05 -9.96
N GLY A 272 -11.24 29.94 -11.28
CA GLY A 272 -9.98 29.62 -11.96
C GLY A 272 -8.92 30.70 -11.75
N GLY A 273 -8.67 31.07 -10.50
CA GLY A 273 -7.63 31.96 -10.04
C GLY A 273 -6.29 31.24 -10.07
N SER A 274 -5.82 30.92 -11.27
CA SER A 274 -4.38 30.82 -11.49
C SER A 274 -3.82 32.21 -11.21
N THR A 275 -3.25 32.38 -10.03
CA THR A 275 -2.40 33.52 -9.65
C THR A 275 -1.01 33.43 -10.32
N GLY A 276 -0.89 32.68 -11.41
CA GLY A 276 0.29 32.66 -12.26
C GLY A 276 0.43 34.01 -12.97
N LYS A 277 1.48 34.76 -12.62
CA LYS A 277 1.90 35.97 -13.35
C LYS A 277 1.98 35.67 -14.85
N VAL A 278 1.01 36.17 -15.62
CA VAL A 278 1.11 36.23 -17.07
C VAL A 278 2.16 37.28 -17.40
N TYR A 279 3.37 36.82 -17.78
CA TYR A 279 4.34 37.68 -18.45
C TYR A 279 3.70 38.12 -19.77
N THR A 280 3.26 39.37 -19.83
CA THR A 280 2.73 39.95 -21.06
C THR A 280 3.84 39.94 -22.09
N LYS A 281 3.69 39.06 -23.08
CA LYS A 281 4.51 39.01 -24.29
C LYS A 281 4.56 40.43 -24.88
N GLY A 282 5.75 41.02 -24.85
CA GLY A 282 5.99 42.43 -25.12
C GLY A 282 5.28 42.94 -26.36
N LYS A 283 4.71 44.14 -26.22
CA LYS A 283 4.24 45.00 -27.30
C LYS A 283 5.38 45.14 -28.31
N ARG A 284 5.22 44.61 -29.52
CA ARG A 284 6.14 44.85 -30.64
C ARG A 284 6.22 46.37 -30.83
N GLY A 285 7.44 46.92 -30.80
CA GLY A 285 7.68 48.35 -30.98
C GLY A 285 7.06 48.87 -32.27
N LYS A 286 6.51 50.09 -32.21
CA LYS A 286 6.19 50.87 -33.41
C LYS A 286 7.50 51.14 -34.15
N GLY A 287 7.65 50.61 -35.35
CA GLY A 287 8.59 51.15 -36.30
C GLY A 287 8.17 52.57 -36.68
N VAL A 288 9.10 53.50 -36.61
CA VAL A 288 9.12 54.78 -37.33
C VAL A 288 10.61 55.06 -37.58
N VAL A 289 11.08 54.82 -38.82
CA VAL A 289 11.54 55.81 -39.83
C VAL A 289 12.70 56.66 -39.35
#